data_AF-A0A3R9MC31-F1
#
_entry.id   AF-A0A3R9MC31-F1
#
_cell.length_a   1.000
_cell.length_b   1.000
_cell.length_c   1.000
_cell.angle_alpha   90.00
_cell.angle_beta   90.00
_cell.angle_gamma   90.00
#
_symmetry.space_group_name_H-M   'P 1'
#
loop_
_entity.id
_entity.type
_entity.pdbx_description
1 polymer ?
#
loop_
_entity_poly.entity_id
_entity_poly.type
_entity_poly.pdbx_seq_one_letter_code
_entity_poly.pdbx_strand_id
1 'polypeptide(L)'
;METLEKMVESAQVEGCIDFKEKGFLHTSLVKGFEFRDPYKKLRIKIPKGTNAFYVGNLNNEETHYYEVIIQKGAKLKVISIDDYINCELVGTD
;
A
#
# COMPACT_ATOMS: atom_id res chain seq x y z
N MET A 1 7.38 -12.52 0.39
CA MET A 1 8.79 -12.16 0.06
C MET A 1 8.86 -11.51 -1.31
N GLU A 2 8.36 -12.17 -2.37
CA GLU A 2 8.45 -11.70 -3.77
C GLU A 2 7.81 -10.32 -4.05
N THR A 3 6.70 -9.95 -3.40
CA THR A 3 5.99 -8.69 -3.71
C THR A 3 6.74 -7.45 -3.26
N LEU A 4 7.27 -7.42 -2.03
CA LEU A 4 7.98 -6.25 -1.50
C LEU A 4 9.31 -6.04 -2.25
N GLU A 5 10.01 -7.12 -2.59
CA GLU A 5 11.25 -7.07 -3.38
C GLU A 5 11.01 -6.46 -4.76
N LYS A 6 9.94 -6.87 -5.46
CA LYS A 6 9.53 -6.25 -6.73
C LYS A 6 9.22 -4.76 -6.60
N MET A 7 8.64 -4.33 -5.47
CA MET A 7 8.40 -2.91 -5.23
C MET A 7 9.70 -2.13 -5.01
N VAL A 8 10.69 -2.72 -4.32
CA VAL A 8 12.04 -2.13 -4.15
C VAL A 8 12.75 -2.03 -5.50
N GLU A 9 12.77 -3.10 -6.29
CA GLU A 9 13.35 -3.08 -7.64
C GLU A 9 12.71 -2.02 -8.52
N SER A 10 11.38 -1.88 -8.44
CA SER A 10 10.64 -0.86 -9.19
C SER A 10 10.95 0.57 -8.74
N ALA A 11 11.40 0.76 -7.49
CA ALA A 11 11.79 2.05 -6.95
C ALA A 11 13.21 2.48 -7.33
N GLN A 12 14.11 1.55 -7.70
CA GLN A 12 15.53 1.84 -7.98
C GLN A 12 15.76 2.90 -9.07
N VAL A 13 14.80 3.07 -9.99
CA VAL A 13 14.86 4.07 -11.06
C VAL A 13 14.55 5.49 -10.55
N GLU A 14 13.88 5.61 -9.41
CA GLU A 14 13.43 6.86 -8.80
C GLU A 14 14.08 7.00 -7.41
N GLY A 15 15.32 7.52 -7.35
CA GLY A 15 16.16 7.51 -6.14
C GLY A 15 15.66 8.29 -4.90
N CYS A 16 14.42 8.77 -4.90
CA CYS A 16 13.78 9.47 -3.76
C CYS A 16 12.64 8.66 -3.10
N ILE A 17 12.38 7.43 -3.56
CA ILE A 17 11.32 6.56 -3.07
C ILE A 17 11.88 5.18 -2.72
N ASP A 18 11.29 4.52 -1.72
CA ASP A 18 11.76 3.23 -1.21
C ASP A 18 10.99 2.05 -1.82
N PHE A 19 9.72 2.27 -2.15
CA PHE A 19 8.87 1.27 -2.79
C PHE A 19 8.03 1.89 -3.91
N LYS A 20 7.84 1.13 -5.00
CA LYS A 20 6.92 1.47 -6.09
C LYS A 20 6.04 0.28 -6.47
N GLU A 21 4.74 0.41 -6.28
CA GLU A 21 3.75 -0.53 -6.84
C GLU A 21 3.35 -0.06 -8.25
N LYS A 22 3.63 -0.86 -9.28
CA LYS A 22 3.35 -0.51 -10.69
C LYS A 22 1.87 -0.64 -11.03
N GLY A 23 1.18 -1.61 -10.41
CA GLY A 23 -0.25 -1.80 -10.51
C GLY A 23 -1.03 -0.96 -9.51
N PHE A 24 -2.29 -1.33 -9.26
CA PHE A 24 -3.06 -0.80 -8.16
C PHE A 24 -2.55 -1.37 -6.83
N LEU A 25 -2.50 -0.52 -5.80
CA LEU A 25 -2.08 -0.94 -4.47
C LEU A 25 -3.32 -1.26 -3.63
N HIS A 26 -3.54 -2.55 -3.42
CA HIS A 26 -4.62 -3.09 -2.61
C HIS A 26 -4.23 -3.04 -1.13
N THR A 27 -5.07 -2.41 -0.32
CA THR A 27 -4.83 -2.18 1.12
C THR A 27 -6.09 -2.42 1.93
N SER A 28 -5.96 -2.43 3.26
CA SER A 28 -7.10 -2.42 4.17
C SER A 28 -7.19 -1.09 4.90
N LEU A 29 -8.41 -0.60 5.10
CA LEU A 29 -8.68 0.54 5.97
C LEU A 29 -8.44 0.22 7.45
N VAL A 30 -8.62 -1.05 7.84
CA VAL A 30 -8.62 -1.48 9.25
C VAL A 30 -7.42 -2.37 9.52
N LYS A 31 -6.62 -2.00 10.51
CA LYS A 31 -5.45 -2.79 10.96
C LYS A 31 -5.87 -4.22 11.33
N GLY A 32 -5.16 -5.21 10.78
CA GLY A 32 -5.37 -6.63 11.03
C GLY A 32 -6.34 -7.30 10.05
N PHE A 33 -6.97 -6.51 9.17
CA PHE A 33 -7.84 -6.99 8.10
C PHE A 33 -7.17 -6.89 6.73
N GLU A 34 -5.91 -6.46 6.64
CA GLU A 34 -5.11 -6.67 5.44
C GLU A 34 -4.90 -8.18 5.15
N PHE A 35 -4.75 -8.55 3.87
CA PHE A 35 -4.38 -9.90 3.50
C PHE A 35 -3.09 -10.31 4.23
N ARG A 36 -3.10 -11.47 4.89
CA ARG A 36 -2.01 -11.88 5.78
C ARG A 36 -0.76 -12.25 4.99
N ASP A 37 0.19 -11.32 4.88
CA ASP A 37 1.60 -11.66 4.65
C ASP A 37 2.28 -11.88 6.02
N PRO A 38 2.85 -13.06 6.30
CA PRO A 38 3.47 -13.38 7.58
C PRO A 38 4.81 -12.68 7.84
N TYR A 39 5.39 -11.98 6.85
CA TYR A 39 6.76 -11.47 6.96
C TYR A 39 6.85 -9.98 7.24
N LYS A 40 6.23 -9.12 6.43
CA LYS A 40 6.32 -7.66 6.59
C LYS A 40 5.04 -6.97 6.15
N LYS A 41 4.52 -6.09 7.01
CA LYS A 41 3.31 -5.32 6.77
C LYS A 41 3.65 -3.86 6.55
N LEU A 42 3.04 -3.24 5.54
CA LEU A 42 3.11 -1.80 5.33
C LEU A 42 2.02 -1.11 6.15
N ARG A 43 2.36 0.03 6.76
CA ARG A 43 1.37 0.97 7.29
C ARG A 43 1.54 2.29 6.57
N ILE A 44 0.54 2.70 5.81
CA ILE A 44 0.70 3.77 4.85
C ILE A 44 -0.10 4.99 5.30
N LYS A 45 0.60 6.11 5.49
CA LYS A 45 -0.01 7.42 5.64
C LYS A 45 -0.39 7.94 4.24
N ILE A 46 -1.68 8.15 4.03
CA ILE A 46 -2.24 8.63 2.76
C ILE A 46 -2.59 10.12 2.89
N PRO A 47 -2.01 11.01 2.07
CA PRO A 47 -2.38 12.42 2.04
C PRO A 47 -3.85 12.65 1.64
N LYS A 48 -4.47 13.71 2.18
CA LYS A 48 -5.81 14.14 1.74
C LYS A 48 -5.77 14.52 0.26
N GLY A 49 -6.77 14.06 -0.50
CA GLY A 49 -6.89 14.32 -1.94
C GLY A 49 -6.22 13.26 -2.82
N THR A 50 -5.58 12.25 -2.23
CA THR A 50 -5.18 11.06 -2.97
C THR A 50 -6.40 10.35 -3.55
N ASN A 51 -6.30 9.94 -4.82
CA ASN A 51 -7.26 9.04 -5.43
C ASN A 51 -7.12 7.64 -4.83
N ALA A 52 -7.99 7.34 -3.88
CA ALA A 52 -8.18 6.03 -3.30
C ALA A 52 -9.69 5.76 -3.19
N PHE A 53 -10.11 4.53 -3.39
CA PHE A 53 -11.52 4.16 -3.33
C PHE A 53 -11.72 2.93 -2.48
N TYR A 54 -12.73 2.99 -1.62
CA TYR A 54 -13.14 1.90 -0.76
C TYR A 54 -14.02 0.95 -1.58
N VAL A 55 -13.62 -0.32 -1.63
CA VAL A 55 -14.36 -1.39 -2.33
C VAL A 55 -14.92 -2.44 -1.38
N GLY A 56 -14.59 -2.35 -0.09
CA GLY A 56 -15.21 -3.18 0.93
C GLY A 56 -16.72 -2.98 1.00
N ASN A 57 -17.47 -4.06 1.08
CA ASN A 57 -18.90 -4.11 1.35
C ASN A 57 -19.78 -3.23 0.45
N LEU A 58 -19.39 -3.03 -0.82
CA LEU A 58 -20.22 -2.28 -1.77
C LEU A 58 -21.46 -3.08 -2.22
N ASN A 59 -21.31 -4.40 -2.42
CA ASN A 59 -22.38 -5.30 -2.89
C ASN A 59 -22.39 -6.68 -2.19
N ASN A 60 -21.97 -6.76 -0.91
CA ASN A 60 -21.75 -8.02 -0.18
C ASN A 60 -20.64 -8.95 -0.76
N GLU A 61 -19.88 -8.50 -1.76
CA GLU A 61 -18.83 -9.30 -2.41
C GLU A 61 -17.60 -9.52 -1.50
N GLU A 62 -17.27 -8.52 -0.68
CA GLU A 62 -16.11 -8.50 0.21
C GLU A 62 -16.54 -7.82 1.51
N THR A 63 -16.55 -8.52 2.65
CA THR A 63 -17.03 -7.98 3.95
C THR A 63 -16.00 -8.07 5.07
N HIS A 64 -14.81 -8.56 4.77
CA HIS A 64 -13.76 -8.88 5.73
C HIS A 64 -12.59 -7.91 5.65
N TYR A 65 -12.05 -7.67 4.46
CA TYR A 65 -10.77 -6.98 4.28
C TYR A 65 -10.88 -5.47 4.43
N TYR A 66 -12.08 -4.88 4.39
CA TYR A 66 -12.27 -3.42 4.38
C TYR A 66 -11.40 -2.78 3.29
N GLU A 67 -11.44 -3.37 2.10
CA GLU A 67 -10.46 -3.09 1.07
C GLU A 67 -10.54 -1.64 0.57
N VAL A 68 -9.37 -1.01 0.50
CA VAL A 68 -9.14 0.30 -0.11
C VAL A 68 -8.09 0.11 -1.19
N ILE A 69 -8.42 0.56 -2.40
CA ILE A 69 -7.50 0.53 -3.53
C ILE A 69 -6.94 1.94 -3.74
N ILE A 70 -5.62 2.06 -3.75
CA ILE A 70 -4.90 3.28 -4.10
C ILE A 70 -4.59 3.26 -5.60
N GLN A 71 -4.72 4.42 -6.26
CA GLN A 71 -4.39 4.58 -7.68
C GLN A 71 -3.03 3.97 -8.04
N LYS A 72 -2.95 3.46 -9.28
CA LYS A 72 -1.76 2.82 -9.83
C LYS A 72 -0.48 3.65 -9.66
N GLY A 73 0.66 2.96 -9.62
CA GLY A 73 1.96 3.65 -9.56
C GLY A 73 2.26 4.22 -8.18
N ALA A 74 1.72 3.64 -7.11
CA ALA A 74 1.90 4.14 -5.76
C ALA A 74 3.38 4.17 -5.35
N LYS A 75 3.86 5.37 -5.00
CA LYS A 75 5.25 5.64 -4.60
C LYS A 75 5.31 5.87 -3.11
N LEU A 76 6.02 5.01 -2.39
CA LEU A 76 6.08 5.05 -0.94
C LEU A 76 7.49 5.40 -0.48
N LYS A 77 7.55 6.26 0.54
CA LYS A 77 8.77 6.58 1.27
C LYS A 77 8.68 6.06 2.70
N VAL A 78 9.70 5.34 3.17
CA VAL A 78 9.79 4.84 4.53
C VAL A 78 10.05 6.00 5.49
N ILE A 79 9.29 6.03 6.58
CA ILE A 79 9.45 7.00 7.67
C ILE A 79 10.12 6.32 8.88
N SER A 80 9.66 5.12 9.24
CA SER A 80 10.16 4.36 10.38
C SER A 80 9.83 2.87 10.25
N ILE A 81 10.44 2.03 11.07
CA ILE A 81 10.19 0.59 11.11
C ILE A 81 9.93 0.19 12.56
N ASP A 82 8.78 -0.43 12.79
CA ASP A 82 8.39 -1.13 14.03
C ASP A 82 7.91 -2.55 13.67
N ASP A 83 6.83 -3.03 14.26
CA ASP A 83 6.10 -4.22 13.79
C ASP A 83 5.60 -4.07 12.32
N TYR A 84 5.59 -2.84 11.81
CA TYR A 84 5.23 -2.43 10.46
C TYR A 84 6.36 -1.61 9.84
N ILE A 85 6.45 -1.64 8.51
CA ILE A 85 7.16 -0.63 7.75
C ILE A 85 6.21 0.55 7.59
N ASN A 86 6.45 1.63 8.34
CA ASN A 86 5.64 2.84 8.29
C ASN A 86 6.10 3.71 7.12
N CYS A 87 5.19 3.97 6.17
CA CYS A 87 5.47 4.71 4.95
C CYS A 87 4.52 5.89 4.76
N GLU A 88 4.92 6.86 3.96
CA GLU A 88 4.05 7.90 3.39
C GLU A 88 3.95 7.72 1.88
N LEU A 89 2.73 7.86 1.35
CA LEU A 89 2.51 7.94 -0.09
C LEU A 89 2.94 9.33 -0.57
N VAL A 90 3.93 9.36 -1.46
CA VAL A 90 4.48 10.61 -2.01
C VAL A 90 4.03 10.89 -3.45
N GLY A 91 3.36 9.93 -4.09
CA GLY A 91 2.79 10.11 -5.42
C GLY A 91 2.16 8.84 -5.98
N THR A 92 1.43 9.02 -7.07
CA THR A 92 0.83 7.97 -7.93
C THR A 92 1.04 8.36 -9.39
N ASP A 93 0.84 7.45 -10.34
CA ASP A 93 0.99 7.70 -11.78
C ASP A 93 -0.31 8.13 -12.45
#